data_AF-A0A4R6FBL7-F1
#
_entry.id   AF-A0A4R6FBL7-F1
#
_cell.length_a   1.000
_cell.length_b   1.000
_cell.length_c   1.000
_cell.angle_alpha   90.00
_cell.angle_beta   90.00
_cell.angle_gamma   90.00
#
_symmetry.space_group_name_H-M   'P 1'
#
loop_
_entity.id
_entity.type
_entity.pdbx_description
1 polymer ?
#
loop_
_entity_poly.entity_id
_entity_poly.type
_entity_poly.pdbx_seq_one_letter_code
_entity_poly.pdbx_strand_id
1 'polypeptide(L)'
;MDKPPAPYQADGLIPGEDWRRRLSEEIRRAVRVILVLSSTSIAKVGYVQNEFRLALEAMAYMPPNTRFAIPLLIEDCTPPDLVVGSISLANLQWTNLDEIEMDVFLNMVEADLGR
;
A
#
# COMPACT_ATOMS: atom_id res chain seq x y z
N MET A 1 -17.45 12.42 -2.45
CA MET A 1 -16.70 11.17 -2.25
C MET A 1 -15.59 11.18 -3.29
N ASP A 2 -14.33 11.30 -2.88
CA ASP A 2 -13.21 11.43 -3.82
C ASP A 2 -12.94 10.10 -4.52
N LYS A 3 -13.05 10.12 -5.85
CA LYS A 3 -12.79 8.99 -6.76
C LYS A 3 -11.27 8.90 -7.02
N PRO A 4 -10.69 7.69 -7.17
CA PRO A 4 -9.30 7.54 -7.59
C PRO A 4 -8.98 8.36 -8.85
N PRO A 5 -7.75 8.88 -8.98
CA PRO A 5 -7.28 9.45 -10.24
C PRO A 5 -7.26 8.35 -11.33
N ALA A 6 -7.47 8.75 -12.58
CA ALA A 6 -7.34 7.86 -13.74
C ALA A 6 -5.89 7.30 -13.82
N PRO A 7 -5.68 6.06 -14.31
CA PRO A 7 -6.04 5.70 -15.69
C PRO A 7 -6.99 4.50 -15.81
N TYR A 8 -8.02 4.63 -16.66
CA TYR A 8 -8.90 3.53 -17.10
C TYR A 8 -8.20 2.62 -18.14
N GLN A 9 -6.97 2.17 -17.85
CA GLN A 9 -6.25 1.23 -18.73
C GLN A 9 -6.62 -0.22 -18.39
N ALA A 10 -6.28 -1.14 -19.30
CA ALA A 10 -6.91 -2.46 -19.48
C ALA A 10 -6.96 -3.37 -18.23
N ASP A 11 -6.12 -3.14 -17.22
CA ASP A 11 -6.08 -3.89 -15.97
C ASP A 11 -6.54 -3.09 -14.72
N GLY A 12 -6.99 -1.84 -14.93
CA GLY A 12 -7.47 -0.91 -13.90
C GLY A 12 -8.99 -0.94 -13.68
N LEU A 13 -9.50 0.04 -12.92
CA LEU A 13 -10.94 0.19 -12.67
C LEU A 13 -11.71 0.50 -13.98
N ILE A 14 -12.73 -0.30 -14.28
CA ILE A 14 -13.59 -0.12 -15.45
C ILE A 14 -14.68 0.92 -15.15
N PRO A 15 -15.05 1.81 -16.09
CA PRO A 15 -16.17 2.74 -15.90
C PRO A 15 -17.45 2.03 -15.46
N GLY A 16 -18.02 2.45 -14.33
CA GLY A 16 -19.23 1.84 -13.74
C GLY A 16 -18.95 0.83 -12.63
N GLU A 17 -17.69 0.43 -12.41
CA GLU A 17 -17.35 -0.39 -11.26
C GLU A 17 -17.43 0.39 -9.94
N ASP A 18 -17.90 -0.29 -8.89
CA ASP A 18 -17.71 0.16 -7.52
C ASP A 18 -16.24 0.03 -7.15
N TRP A 19 -15.53 1.15 -7.26
CA TRP A 19 -14.11 1.24 -7.00
C TRP A 19 -13.73 0.78 -5.59
N ARG A 20 -14.57 1.03 -4.58
CA ARG A 20 -14.27 0.63 -3.19
C ARG A 20 -14.33 -0.87 -3.05
N ARG A 21 -15.38 -1.46 -3.61
CA ARG A 21 -15.58 -2.91 -3.61
C ARG A 21 -14.43 -3.60 -4.35
N ARG A 22 -14.14 -3.15 -5.59
CA ARG A 22 -13.06 -3.70 -6.42
C ARG A 22 -11.70 -3.61 -5.73
N LEU A 23 -11.34 -2.45 -5.20
CA LEU A 23 -10.06 -2.27 -4.48
C LEU A 23 -9.97 -3.16 -3.24
N SER A 24 -11.04 -3.24 -2.45
CA SER A 24 -11.08 -4.11 -1.26
C SER A 24 -10.96 -5.60 -1.60
N GLU A 25 -11.50 -6.02 -2.75
CA GLU A 25 -11.41 -7.39 -3.25
C GLU A 25 -10.00 -7.71 -3.73
N GLU A 26 -9.38 -6.83 -4.51
CA GLU A 26 -8.01 -7.01 -5.02
C GLU A 26 -6.99 -7.01 -3.88
N ILE A 27 -7.11 -6.10 -2.90
CA ILE A 27 -6.26 -6.09 -1.70
C ILE A 27 -6.38 -7.44 -0.98
N ARG A 28 -7.59 -7.96 -0.73
CA ARG A 28 -7.75 -9.23 -0.02
C ARG A 28 -7.22 -10.45 -0.79
N ARG A 29 -7.15 -10.38 -2.12
CA ARG A 29 -6.61 -11.45 -2.97
C ARG A 29 -5.09 -11.37 -3.12
N ALA A 30 -4.51 -10.20 -2.91
CA ALA A 30 -3.08 -10.00 -3.03
C ALA A 30 -2.31 -10.83 -1.99
N VAL A 31 -1.10 -11.26 -2.36
CA VAL A 31 -0.16 -11.88 -1.42
C VAL A 31 0.58 -10.79 -0.63
N ARG A 32 0.88 -9.68 -1.30
CA ARG A 32 1.53 -8.48 -0.77
C ARG A 32 0.90 -7.24 -1.36
N VAL A 33 0.89 -6.16 -0.60
CA VAL A 33 0.45 -4.83 -1.05
C VAL A 33 1.59 -3.86 -0.79
N ILE A 34 2.10 -3.25 -1.86
CA ILE A 34 3.12 -2.22 -1.77
C ILE A 34 2.42 -0.88 -1.53
N LEU A 35 2.75 -0.23 -0.42
CA LEU A 35 2.29 1.12 -0.10
C LEU A 35 3.32 2.10 -0.63
N VAL A 36 2.96 2.89 -1.64
CA VAL A 36 3.87 3.87 -2.24
C VAL A 36 3.70 5.22 -1.54
N LEU A 37 4.71 5.63 -0.79
CA LEU A 37 4.74 6.87 -0.01
C LEU A 37 5.52 7.95 -0.74
N SER A 38 4.90 9.12 -0.85
CA SER A 38 5.48 10.35 -1.34
C SER A 38 4.94 11.51 -0.51
N SER A 39 5.62 12.64 -0.47
CA SER A 39 5.16 13.90 0.11
C SER A 39 3.72 14.23 -0.30
N THR A 40 3.36 14.00 -1.57
CA THR A 40 1.99 14.21 -2.07
C THR A 40 1.00 13.16 -1.59
N SER A 41 1.41 11.89 -1.44
CA SER A 41 0.52 10.83 -0.99
C SER A 41 0.26 10.92 0.52
N ILE A 42 1.26 11.28 1.32
CA ILE A 42 1.14 11.47 2.77
C ILE A 42 0.40 12.76 3.15
N ALA A 43 0.58 13.85 2.38
CA ALA A 43 -0.06 15.13 2.67
C ALA A 43 -1.56 15.14 2.33
N LYS A 44 -2.01 14.20 1.48
CA LYS A 44 -3.42 14.04 1.15
C LYS A 44 -4.19 13.50 2.35
N VAL A 45 -4.80 14.40 3.11
CA VAL A 45 -5.87 14.08 4.05
C VAL A 45 -7.07 13.57 3.23
N GLY A 46 -7.41 12.28 3.35
CA GLY A 46 -8.52 11.66 2.61
C GLY A 46 -8.15 10.39 1.85
N TYR A 47 -8.39 10.37 0.53
CA TYR A 47 -8.38 9.19 -0.34
C TYR A 47 -7.18 8.23 -0.15
N VAL A 48 -5.97 8.76 -0.12
CA VAL A 48 -4.74 7.94 0.04
C VAL A 48 -4.70 7.27 1.42
N GLN A 49 -5.16 7.96 2.47
CA GLN A 49 -5.30 7.33 3.79
C GLN A 49 -6.32 6.20 3.78
N ASN A 50 -7.36 6.24 2.93
CA ASN A 50 -8.31 5.13 2.84
C ASN A 50 -7.68 3.90 2.18
N GLU A 51 -6.86 4.05 1.16
CA GLU A 51 -6.16 2.91 0.53
C GLU A 51 -5.16 2.27 1.50
N PHE A 52 -4.39 3.10 2.21
CA PHE A 52 -3.49 2.62 3.27
C PHE A 52 -4.26 1.94 4.39
N ARG A 53 -5.38 2.53 4.86
CA ARG A 53 -6.24 1.89 5.86
C ARG A 53 -6.75 0.54 5.39
N LEU A 54 -7.25 0.42 4.16
CA LEU A 54 -7.76 -0.86 3.63
C LEU A 54 -6.68 -1.95 3.64
N ALA A 55 -5.44 -1.61 3.27
CA ALA A 55 -4.32 -2.55 3.30
C ALA A 55 -3.94 -2.96 4.74
N LEU A 56 -3.90 -2.00 5.68
CA LEU A 56 -3.61 -2.28 7.08
C LEU A 56 -4.75 -3.05 7.77
N GLU A 57 -6.00 -2.75 7.43
CA GLU A 57 -7.18 -3.50 7.87
C GLU A 57 -7.10 -4.93 7.40
N ALA A 58 -6.80 -5.16 6.11
CA ALA A 58 -6.61 -6.51 5.58
C ALA A 58 -5.48 -7.26 6.32
N MET A 59 -4.34 -6.58 6.59
CA MET A 59 -3.24 -7.15 7.37
C MET A 59 -3.63 -7.47 8.81
N ALA A 60 -4.51 -6.69 9.44
CA ALA A 60 -4.96 -6.89 10.81
C ALA A 60 -5.72 -8.22 11.01
N TYR A 61 -6.31 -8.77 9.94
CA TYR A 61 -7.00 -10.06 9.96
C TYR A 61 -6.08 -11.24 9.60
N MET A 62 -4.78 -11.00 9.34
CA MET A 62 -3.81 -12.04 9.02
C MET A 62 -3.07 -12.54 10.27
N PRO A 63 -2.40 -13.71 10.21
CA PRO A 63 -1.58 -14.19 11.33
C PRO A 63 -0.55 -13.13 11.76
N PRO A 64 -0.20 -13.09 13.07
CA PRO A 64 0.85 -12.21 13.56
C PRO A 64 2.15 -12.34 12.77
N ASN A 65 2.85 -11.23 12.57
CA ASN A 65 4.10 -11.13 11.81
C ASN A 65 3.98 -11.38 10.29
N THR A 66 2.76 -11.41 9.74
CA THR A 66 2.58 -11.46 8.28
C THR A 66 3.03 -10.13 7.66
N ARG A 67 4.03 -10.18 6.78
CA ARG A 67 4.49 -9.01 6.02
C ARG A 67 3.57 -8.75 4.84
N PHE A 68 2.37 -8.23 5.07
CA PHE A 68 1.40 -8.02 3.98
C PHE A 68 1.53 -6.64 3.33
N ALA A 69 1.51 -5.58 4.14
CA ALA A 69 1.71 -4.21 3.69
C ALA A 69 3.21 -3.86 3.70
N ILE A 70 3.76 -3.51 2.54
CA ILE A 70 5.18 -3.19 2.34
C ILE A 70 5.32 -1.70 2.00
N PRO A 71 5.75 -0.84 2.93
CA PRO A 71 5.94 0.57 2.64
C PRO A 71 7.20 0.82 1.80
N LEU A 72 7.04 1.57 0.72
CA LEU A 72 8.09 2.02 -0.18
C LEU A 72 8.02 3.54 -0.31
N LEU A 73 9.07 4.23 0.09
CA LEU A 73 9.22 5.67 -0.11
C LEU A 73 9.87 5.90 -1.47
N ILE A 74 9.27 6.79 -2.27
CA ILE A 74 9.82 7.16 -3.59
C ILE A 74 10.53 8.51 -3.60
N GLU A 75 10.52 9.19 -2.46
CA GLU A 75 11.23 10.42 -2.17
C GLU A 75 11.39 10.53 -0.64
N ASP A 76 12.33 11.35 -0.17
CA ASP A 76 12.52 11.63 1.25
C ASP A 76 11.23 12.20 1.88
N CYS A 77 10.55 11.36 2.67
CA CYS A 77 9.33 11.72 3.36
C CYS A 77 9.13 10.86 4.61
N THR A 78 8.36 11.37 5.58
CA THR A 78 8.06 10.63 6.81
C THR A 78 6.75 9.86 6.67
N PRO A 79 6.72 8.54 6.93
CA PRO A 79 5.48 7.78 6.98
C PRO A 79 4.49 8.41 7.96
N PRO A 80 3.19 8.48 7.63
CA PRO A 80 2.22 9.12 8.50
C PRO A 80 1.97 8.25 9.74
N ASP A 81 1.61 8.90 10.85
CA ASP A 81 1.15 8.23 12.08
C ASP A 81 -0.28 7.68 11.90
N LEU A 82 -0.42 6.72 10.98
CA LEU A 82 -1.66 6.04 10.66
C LEU A 82 -1.71 4.71 11.40
N VAL A 83 -2.69 4.59 12.29
CA VAL A 83 -2.92 3.38 13.09
C VAL A 83 -4.25 2.73 12.73
N VAL A 84 -4.23 1.42 12.54
CA VAL A 84 -5.40 0.56 12.32
C VAL A 84 -5.29 -0.65 13.24
N GLY A 85 -6.23 -0.79 14.18
CA GLY A 85 -6.15 -1.82 15.21
C GLY A 85 -4.85 -1.69 16.01
N SER A 86 -4.01 -2.72 15.99
CA SER A 86 -2.68 -2.73 16.62
C SER A 86 -1.52 -2.42 15.67
N ILE A 87 -1.81 -2.07 14.42
CA ILE A 87 -0.81 -1.86 13.37
C ILE A 87 -0.63 -0.35 13.16
N SER A 88 0.59 0.14 13.31
CA SER A 88 0.98 1.50 12.92
C SER A 88 1.84 1.46 11.67
N LEU A 89 1.46 2.23 10.64
CA LEU A 89 2.24 2.37 9.41
C LEU A 89 3.66 2.89 9.69
N ALA A 90 3.79 3.84 10.61
CA ALA A 90 5.07 4.40 11.03
C ALA A 90 5.95 3.42 11.83
N ASN A 91 5.42 2.26 12.24
CA ASN A 91 6.19 1.20 12.89
C ASN A 91 6.55 0.04 11.96
N LEU A 92 6.02 0.01 10.73
CA LEU A 92 6.41 -0.98 9.73
C LEU A 92 7.79 -0.61 9.20
N GLN A 93 8.62 -1.60 8.87
CA GLN A 93 9.88 -1.31 8.20
C GLN A 93 9.62 -0.87 6.76
N TRP A 94 10.26 0.22 6.33
CA TRP A 94 10.18 0.73 4.97
C TRP A 94 11.55 0.79 4.30
N THR A 95 11.51 1.01 2.99
CA THR A 95 12.68 1.27 2.17
C THR A 95 12.47 2.55 1.35
N ASN A 96 13.55 3.26 1.03
CA ASN A 96 13.53 4.45 0.19
C ASN A 96 14.27 4.19 -1.14
N LEU A 97 13.66 4.56 -2.27
CA LEU A 97 14.28 4.46 -3.60
C LEU A 97 15.43 5.45 -3.81
N ASP A 98 15.56 6.48 -2.98
CA ASP A 98 16.76 7.33 -2.97
C ASP A 98 17.97 6.59 -2.36
N GLU A 99 17.74 5.51 -1.61
CA GLU A 99 18.77 4.73 -0.91
C GLU A 99 19.09 3.40 -1.60
N ILE A 100 18.14 2.83 -2.35
CA ILE A 100 18.32 1.57 -3.08
C ILE A 100 17.74 1.61 -4.49
N GLU A 101 18.31 0.81 -5.37
CA GLU A 101 17.77 0.59 -6.71
C GLU A 101 16.44 -0.18 -6.68
N MET A 102 15.54 0.12 -7.62
CA MET A 102 14.25 -0.56 -7.75
C MET A 102 14.41 -2.08 -7.88
N ASP A 103 15.40 -2.56 -8.64
CA ASP A 103 15.64 -3.99 -8.81
C ASP A 103 16.01 -4.67 -7.48
N VAL A 104 16.72 -3.97 -6.59
CA VAL A 104 17.04 -4.49 -5.25
C VAL A 104 15.75 -4.64 -4.44
N PHE A 105 14.87 -3.65 -4.49
CA PHE A 105 13.57 -3.71 -3.83
C PHE A 105 12.73 -4.88 -4.34
N LEU A 106 12.62 -5.04 -5.66
CA LEU A 106 11.84 -6.11 -6.28
C LEU A 106 12.39 -7.48 -5.88
N ASN A 107 13.71 -7.68 -5.91
CA ASN A 107 14.35 -8.91 -5.45
C ASN A 107 14.05 -9.22 -3.96
N MET A 108 13.98 -8.20 -3.09
CA MET A 108 13.61 -8.38 -1.68
C MET A 108 12.15 -8.86 -1.52
N VAL A 109 11.24 -8.30 -2.32
CA VAL A 109 9.82 -8.71 -2.33
C VAL A 109 9.67 -10.12 -2.90
N GLU A 110 10.34 -10.43 -4.01
CA GLU A 110 10.33 -11.77 -4.60
C GLU A 110 10.87 -12.85 -3.65
N ALA A 111 11.99 -12.55 -2.96
CA ALA A 111 12.55 -13.46 -1.96
C ALA A 111 11.59 -13.71 -0.78
N ASP A 112 10.71 -12.77 -0.47
CA ASP A 112 9.65 -12.95 0.53
C ASP A 112 8.45 -13.76 0.02
N LEU A 113 8.20 -13.77 -1.29
CA LEU A 113 7.16 -14.57 -1.93
C LEU A 113 7.56 -16.04 -2.11
N GLY A 114 8.87 -16.34 -2.16
CA GLY A 114 9.44 -17.66 -2.39
C GLY A 114 9.71 -18.51 -1.13
N ARG A 115 8.97 -18.27 -0.04
CA ARG A 115 8.88 -19.17 1.13
C ARG A 115 7.53 -19.85 1.21
#